data_AF-A0A7S0JBQ9-F1
#
_entry.id   AF-A0A7S0JBQ9-F1
#
_cell.length_a   1.000
_cell.length_b   1.000
_cell.length_c   1.000
_cell.angle_alpha   90.00
_cell.angle_beta   90.00
_cell.angle_gamma   90.00
#
_symmetry.space_group_name_H-M   'P 1'
#
loop_
_entity.id
_entity.type
_entity.pdbx_description
1 polymer ?
#
loop_
_entity_poly.entity_id
_entity_poly.type
_entity_poly.pdbx_seq_one_letter_code
_entity_poly.pdbx_strand_id
1 'polypeptide(L)'
;AELTDSERPRAIVVQHHTSPGFGVYMLPNVIAPLQHALLLKGCQLRLATVLREPLPLFKSLLYYDQIPRERLPAYVADHANFQTRYLLFTRQRERSPAQTDEWLLERGKQVLSHFSLVGRTKDLDAFSALIDEWMGWEPARLAMENETPEWSKYALTTDEERLIRASAQVDEQLYFSFCKPSPPAPPPIPPRPPAAAAVSAPSWPRLPPRPWQPAHWCPDGWTAA
;
A
#
# COMPACT_ATOMS: atom_id res chain seq x y z
N ALA A 1 -5.82 1.57 -35.21
CA ALA A 1 -6.21 2.81 -34.51
C ALA A 1 -5.70 2.69 -33.08
N GLU A 2 -4.95 3.68 -32.58
CA GLU A 2 -4.65 3.74 -31.15
C GLU A 2 -5.92 4.16 -30.41
N LEU A 3 -6.29 3.41 -29.37
CA LEU A 3 -7.42 3.75 -28.51
C LEU A 3 -7.14 5.10 -27.82
N THR A 4 -8.11 5.99 -27.80
CA THR A 4 -8.07 7.21 -26.98
C THR A 4 -8.03 6.84 -25.50
N ASP A 5 -7.65 7.77 -24.64
CA ASP A 5 -7.52 7.50 -23.19
C ASP A 5 -8.87 7.15 -22.54
N SER A 6 -9.98 7.63 -23.12
CA SER A 6 -11.37 7.26 -22.77
C SER A 6 -11.79 5.87 -23.25
N GLU A 7 -11.03 5.26 -24.16
CA GLU A 7 -11.30 3.92 -24.73
C GLU A 7 -10.44 2.83 -24.08
N ARG A 8 -9.47 3.20 -23.21
CA ARG A 8 -8.64 2.24 -22.47
C ARG A 8 -9.36 1.82 -21.19
N PRO A 9 -9.87 0.58 -21.08
CA PRO A 9 -10.56 0.14 -19.87
C PRO A 9 -9.59 0.13 -18.68
N ARG A 10 -10.04 0.70 -17.56
CA ARG A 10 -9.34 0.70 -16.28
C ARG A 10 -10.11 -0.20 -15.32
N ALA A 11 -9.41 -1.02 -14.56
CA ALA A 11 -10.03 -1.97 -13.64
C ALA A 11 -9.30 -1.97 -12.30
N ILE A 12 -10.06 -2.07 -11.22
CA ILE A 12 -9.55 -2.32 -9.87
C ILE A 12 -9.82 -3.79 -9.55
N VAL A 13 -8.77 -4.49 -9.13
CA VAL A 13 -8.87 -5.86 -8.60
C VAL A 13 -8.50 -5.80 -7.13
N VAL A 14 -9.48 -6.13 -6.27
CA VAL A 14 -9.27 -6.15 -4.82
C VAL A 14 -8.79 -7.54 -4.42
N GLN A 15 -7.62 -7.59 -3.76
CA GLN A 15 -7.18 -8.80 -3.12
C GLN A 15 -7.99 -9.03 -1.85
N HIS A 16 -8.74 -10.12 -1.82
CA HIS A 16 -9.56 -10.51 -0.67
C HIS A 16 -8.76 -11.40 0.31
N HIS A 17 -9.18 -11.43 1.58
CA HIS A 17 -8.55 -12.18 2.68
C HIS A 17 -8.53 -13.72 2.50
N THR A 18 -9.11 -14.23 1.42
CA THR A 18 -9.10 -15.65 1.06
C THR A 18 -8.01 -16.02 0.05
N SER A 19 -7.29 -15.03 -0.49
CA SER A 19 -6.16 -15.24 -1.38
C SER A 19 -4.85 -15.43 -0.61
N PRO A 20 -3.79 -15.99 -1.25
CA PRO A 20 -2.47 -16.08 -0.62
C PRO A 20 -1.85 -14.70 -0.36
N GLY A 21 -0.94 -14.59 0.60
CA GLY A 21 -0.21 -13.34 0.84
C GLY A 21 0.87 -13.02 -0.21
N PHE A 22 1.40 -11.79 -0.16
CA PHE A 22 2.46 -11.33 -1.06
C PHE A 22 3.86 -11.86 -0.70
N GLY A 23 4.00 -12.45 0.49
CA GLY A 23 5.28 -12.80 1.05
C GLY A 23 6.00 -13.93 0.34
N VAL A 24 5.31 -14.90 -0.24
CA VAL A 24 5.96 -16.08 -0.86
C VAL A 24 5.41 -16.38 -2.24
N TYR A 25 4.09 -16.40 -2.40
CA TYR A 25 3.46 -16.91 -3.61
C TYR A 25 3.01 -15.82 -4.57
N MET A 26 2.21 -14.84 -4.12
CA MET A 26 1.51 -13.92 -5.03
C MET A 26 2.47 -13.10 -5.90
N LEU A 27 3.52 -12.50 -5.31
CA LEU A 27 4.44 -11.66 -6.08
C LEU A 27 5.12 -12.42 -7.24
N PRO A 28 5.88 -13.52 -7.00
CA PRO A 28 6.60 -14.18 -8.08
C PRO A 28 5.71 -15.00 -9.02
N ASN A 29 4.61 -15.60 -8.54
CA ASN A 29 3.83 -16.56 -9.34
C ASN A 29 2.57 -15.97 -9.98
N VAL A 30 2.08 -14.83 -9.48
CA VAL A 30 0.82 -14.23 -9.97
C VAL A 30 1.09 -12.83 -10.51
N ILE A 31 1.61 -11.94 -9.66
CA ILE A 31 1.75 -10.52 -9.99
C ILE A 31 2.81 -10.28 -11.07
N ALA A 32 4.01 -10.84 -10.92
CA ALA A 32 5.09 -10.62 -11.90
C ALA A 32 4.72 -11.16 -13.30
N PRO A 33 4.17 -12.40 -13.45
CA PRO A 33 3.69 -12.87 -14.75
C PRO A 33 2.54 -12.02 -15.31
N LEU A 34 1.59 -11.61 -14.48
CA LEU A 34 0.47 -10.75 -14.90
C LEU A 34 0.96 -9.39 -15.38
N GLN A 35 1.89 -8.77 -14.65
CA GLN A 35 2.51 -7.49 -15.02
C GLN A 35 3.20 -7.59 -16.38
N HIS A 36 3.95 -8.68 -16.61
CA HIS A 36 4.60 -8.92 -17.90
C HIS A 36 3.56 -9.07 -19.04
N ALA A 37 2.52 -9.88 -18.82
CA ALA A 37 1.47 -10.11 -19.82
C ALA A 37 0.67 -8.83 -20.15
N LEU A 38 0.41 -7.98 -19.16
CA LEU A 38 -0.24 -6.68 -19.35
C LEU A 38 0.66 -5.71 -20.11
N LEU A 39 1.96 -5.67 -19.79
CA LEU A 39 2.92 -4.80 -20.46
C LEU A 39 3.02 -5.11 -21.96
N LEU A 40 3.02 -6.39 -22.34
CA LEU A 40 3.02 -6.83 -23.74
C LEU A 40 1.77 -6.38 -24.51
N LYS A 41 0.67 -6.09 -23.81
CA LYS A 41 -0.58 -5.57 -24.37
C LYS A 41 -0.67 -4.04 -24.30
N GLY A 42 0.39 -3.35 -23.87
CA GLY A 42 0.40 -1.90 -23.67
C GLY A 42 -0.36 -1.43 -22.43
N CYS A 43 -0.70 -2.35 -21.51
CA CYS A 43 -1.35 -2.05 -20.25
C CYS A 43 -0.31 -1.93 -19.12
N GLN A 44 -0.70 -1.24 -18.05
CA GLN A 44 0.09 -1.15 -16.83
C GLN A 44 -0.63 -1.84 -15.67
N LEU A 45 0.11 -2.58 -14.84
CA LEU A 45 -0.34 -3.01 -13.52
C LEU A 45 0.25 -2.07 -12.45
N ARG A 46 -0.60 -1.55 -11.57
CA ARG A 46 -0.21 -0.80 -10.37
C ARG A 46 -0.74 -1.52 -9.15
N LEU A 47 0.08 -1.62 -8.12
CA LEU A 47 -0.34 -2.15 -6.82
C LEU A 47 -0.50 -0.99 -5.85
N ALA A 48 -1.57 -1.02 -5.07
CA ALA A 48 -1.83 -0.04 -4.02
C ALA A 48 -2.29 -0.73 -2.74
N THR A 49 -1.89 -0.19 -1.59
CA THR A 49 -2.31 -0.68 -0.27
C THR A 49 -2.34 0.46 0.74
N VAL A 50 -3.03 0.24 1.85
CA VAL A 50 -3.13 1.20 2.95
C VAL A 50 -2.72 0.49 4.23
N LEU A 51 -1.80 1.11 4.97
CA LEU A 51 -1.42 0.68 6.30
C LEU A 51 -2.20 1.45 7.37
N ARG A 52 -2.36 0.85 8.55
CA ARG A 52 -2.94 1.47 9.73
C ARG A 52 -1.92 1.50 10.85
N GLU A 53 -1.96 2.54 11.68
CA GLU A 53 -1.12 2.59 12.87
C GLU A 53 -1.47 1.41 13.79
N PRO A 54 -0.47 0.72 14.37
CA PRO A 54 -0.72 -0.55 15.05
C PRO A 54 -1.66 -0.46 16.25
N LEU A 55 -1.51 0.54 17.12
CA LEU A 55 -2.37 0.66 18.29
C LEU A 55 -3.84 0.94 17.91
N PRO A 56 -4.17 1.94 17.05
CA PRO A 56 -5.53 2.11 16.55
C PRO A 56 -6.09 0.92 15.76
N LEU A 57 -5.24 0.15 15.07
CA LEU A 57 -5.64 -1.10 14.40
C LEU A 57 -6.07 -2.15 15.44
N PHE A 58 -5.25 -2.40 16.46
CA PHE A 58 -5.56 -3.33 17.53
C PHE A 58 -6.83 -2.96 18.29
N LYS A 59 -7.03 -1.67 18.63
CA LYS A 59 -8.29 -1.20 19.24
C LYS A 59 -9.52 -1.54 18.38
N SER A 60 -9.38 -1.43 17.05
CA SER A 60 -10.43 -1.81 16.09
C SER A 60 -10.70 -3.31 16.13
N LEU A 61 -9.65 -4.12 16.12
CA LEU A 61 -9.74 -5.58 16.13
C LEU A 61 -10.38 -6.09 17.44
N LEU A 62 -9.94 -5.57 18.59
CA LEU A 62 -10.53 -5.91 19.88
C LEU A 62 -12.03 -5.60 19.96
N TYR A 63 -12.45 -4.46 19.38
CA TYR A 63 -13.86 -4.12 19.28
C TYR A 63 -14.62 -5.06 18.33
N TYR A 64 -14.09 -5.26 17.13
CA TYR A 64 -14.73 -6.07 16.09
C TYR A 64 -14.91 -7.53 16.53
N ASP A 65 -13.88 -8.15 17.10
CA ASP A 65 -13.90 -9.53 17.59
C ASP A 65 -14.53 -9.67 18.99
N GLN A 66 -14.94 -8.55 19.61
CA GLN A 66 -15.56 -8.49 20.94
C GLN A 66 -14.72 -9.21 22.01
N ILE A 67 -13.42 -8.92 22.02
CA ILE A 67 -12.46 -9.61 22.89
C ILE A 67 -12.63 -9.16 24.34
N PRO A 68 -12.87 -10.07 25.29
CA PRO A 68 -12.97 -9.70 26.70
C PRO A 68 -11.58 -9.43 27.31
N ARG A 69 -11.49 -8.57 28.33
CA ARG A 69 -10.22 -8.01 28.85
C ARG A 69 -9.26 -9.08 29.34
N GLU A 70 -9.77 -10.12 29.98
CA GLU A 70 -8.99 -11.25 30.48
C GLU A 70 -8.30 -12.06 29.38
N ARG A 71 -8.78 -11.97 28.13
CA ARG A 71 -8.17 -12.63 26.97
C ARG A 71 -7.22 -11.73 26.18
N LEU A 72 -7.13 -10.45 26.54
CA LEU A 72 -6.31 -9.47 25.83
C LEU A 72 -4.84 -9.94 25.69
N PRO A 73 -4.14 -10.41 26.74
CA PRO A 73 -2.74 -10.81 26.58
C PRO A 73 -2.53 -11.94 25.57
N ALA A 74 -3.41 -12.95 25.58
CA ALA A 74 -3.35 -14.06 24.64
C ALA A 74 -3.68 -13.59 23.21
N TYR A 75 -4.72 -12.76 23.08
CA TYR A 75 -5.11 -12.19 21.78
C TYR A 75 -3.98 -11.35 21.17
N VAL A 76 -3.31 -10.54 21.98
CA VAL A 76 -2.16 -9.72 21.56
C VAL A 76 -1.00 -10.59 21.09
N ALA A 77 -0.69 -11.69 21.79
CA ALA A 77 0.34 -12.63 21.37
C ALA A 77 0.01 -13.29 20.01
N ASP A 78 -1.24 -13.71 19.81
CA ASP A 78 -1.69 -14.35 18.57
C ASP A 78 -1.70 -13.38 17.37
N HIS A 79 -1.92 -12.10 17.64
CA HIS A 79 -1.99 -11.02 16.65
C HIS A 79 -0.71 -10.16 16.62
N ALA A 80 0.38 -10.59 17.24
CA ALA A 80 1.66 -9.89 17.16
C ALA A 80 2.07 -9.65 15.70
N ASN A 81 2.48 -8.41 15.38
CA ASN A 81 2.81 -7.96 14.04
C ASN A 81 1.75 -8.35 12.97
N PHE A 82 0.46 -8.22 13.33
CA PHE A 82 -0.68 -8.64 12.52
C PHE A 82 -0.63 -8.10 11.10
N GLN A 83 -0.38 -6.80 10.91
CA GLN A 83 -0.46 -6.16 9.60
C GLN A 83 0.61 -6.71 8.66
N THR A 84 1.86 -6.81 9.14
CA THR A 84 2.97 -7.40 8.38
C THR A 84 2.68 -8.86 8.06
N ARG A 85 2.24 -9.64 9.04
CA ARG A 85 1.90 -11.05 8.81
C ARG A 85 0.73 -11.21 7.85
N TYR A 86 -0.24 -10.32 7.87
CA TYR A 86 -1.40 -10.35 6.98
C TYR A 86 -1.01 -10.02 5.53
N LEU A 87 -0.12 -9.05 5.35
CA LEU A 87 0.48 -8.72 4.04
C LEU A 87 1.25 -9.92 3.47
N LEU A 88 2.03 -10.61 4.30
CA LEU A 88 2.89 -11.70 3.87
C LEU A 88 2.17 -13.04 3.73
N PHE A 89 1.20 -13.31 4.61
CA PHE A 89 0.59 -14.61 4.88
C PHE A 89 -0.89 -14.48 5.20
N THR A 90 -1.68 -13.98 4.25
CA THR A 90 -3.11 -13.71 4.44
C THR A 90 -3.87 -14.87 5.11
N ARG A 91 -3.35 -16.12 5.04
CA ARG A 91 -3.75 -17.23 5.92
C ARG A 91 -2.65 -17.68 6.88
N GLN A 92 -3.04 -18.03 8.12
CA GLN A 92 -2.12 -18.56 9.14
C GLN A 92 -1.35 -19.83 8.71
N ARG A 93 -1.90 -20.66 7.83
CA ARG A 93 -1.22 -21.87 7.32
C ARG A 93 0.04 -21.58 6.50
N GLU A 94 0.23 -20.34 6.06
CA GLU A 94 1.42 -19.89 5.32
C GLU A 94 2.54 -19.43 6.27
N ARG A 95 2.25 -19.33 7.59
CA ARG A 95 3.23 -18.93 8.60
C ARG A 95 4.14 -20.10 8.92
N SER A 96 5.44 -19.88 8.82
CA SER A 96 6.45 -20.80 9.35
C SER A 96 6.85 -20.32 10.75
N PRO A 97 6.92 -21.22 11.76
CA PRO A 97 7.39 -20.86 13.10
C PRO A 97 8.87 -20.41 13.14
N ALA A 98 9.62 -20.57 12.03
CA ALA A 98 11.01 -20.13 11.92
C ALA A 98 11.19 -18.65 11.51
N GLN A 99 10.11 -17.90 11.31
CA GLN A 99 10.17 -16.50 10.86
C GLN A 99 10.45 -15.57 12.05
N THR A 100 11.63 -14.95 12.06
CA THR A 100 11.98 -13.93 13.05
C THR A 100 11.36 -12.58 12.69
N ASP A 101 11.33 -11.65 13.66
CA ASP A 101 10.82 -10.30 13.43
C ASP A 101 11.68 -9.52 12.42
N GLU A 102 12.99 -9.76 12.37
CA GLU A 102 13.88 -9.19 11.35
C GLU A 102 13.50 -9.70 9.96
N TRP A 103 13.21 -10.99 9.83
CA TRP A 103 12.77 -11.57 8.56
C TRP A 103 11.43 -10.98 8.13
N LEU A 104 10.47 -10.83 9.06
CA LEU A 104 9.17 -10.23 8.79
C LEU A 104 9.32 -8.78 8.31
N LEU A 105 10.17 -8.01 8.97
CA LEU A 105 10.45 -6.63 8.61
C LEU A 105 11.03 -6.54 7.20
N GLU A 106 12.16 -7.21 6.95
CA GLU A 106 12.84 -7.13 5.65
C GLU A 106 11.97 -7.65 4.52
N ARG A 107 11.22 -8.73 4.75
CA ARG A 107 10.28 -9.23 3.73
C ARG A 107 9.10 -8.28 3.51
N GLY A 108 8.57 -7.68 4.57
CA GLY A 108 7.52 -6.66 4.49
C GLY A 108 7.97 -5.45 3.69
N LYS A 109 9.18 -4.92 3.96
CA LYS A 109 9.80 -3.84 3.20
C LYS A 109 9.95 -4.21 1.72
N GLN A 110 10.50 -5.39 1.44
CA GLN A 110 10.66 -5.89 0.08
C GLN A 110 9.31 -5.97 -0.65
N VAL A 111 8.29 -6.55 -0.04
CA VAL A 111 6.94 -6.62 -0.65
C VAL A 111 6.41 -5.23 -0.95
N LEU A 112 6.46 -4.31 0.03
CA LEU A 112 5.92 -2.96 -0.13
C LEU A 112 6.69 -2.14 -1.17
N SER A 113 7.95 -2.46 -1.46
CA SER A 113 8.70 -1.84 -2.55
C SER A 113 8.14 -2.13 -3.96
N HIS A 114 7.31 -3.18 -4.10
CA HIS A 114 6.59 -3.46 -5.35
C HIS A 114 5.30 -2.64 -5.49
N PHE A 115 4.87 -1.93 -4.44
CA PHE A 115 3.67 -1.12 -4.46
C PHE A 115 3.94 0.25 -5.07
N SER A 116 3.07 0.64 -6.01
CA SER A 116 3.09 1.96 -6.62
C SER A 116 2.54 3.03 -5.67
N LEU A 117 1.70 2.64 -4.72
CA LEU A 117 1.16 3.51 -3.70
C LEU A 117 0.98 2.77 -2.37
N VAL A 118 1.54 3.32 -1.30
CA VAL A 118 1.32 2.86 0.08
C VAL A 118 0.76 4.03 0.87
N GLY A 119 -0.51 3.94 1.25
CA GLY A 119 -1.23 4.96 2.00
C GLY A 119 -1.28 4.68 3.49
N ARG A 120 -1.93 5.58 4.23
CA ARG A 120 -2.25 5.41 5.65
C ARG A 120 -3.73 5.62 5.88
N THR A 121 -4.32 4.84 6.78
CA THR A 121 -5.77 4.90 7.07
C THR A 121 -6.18 6.31 7.53
N LYS A 122 -5.30 7.02 8.27
CA LYS A 122 -5.55 8.41 8.72
C LYS A 122 -5.53 9.44 7.59
N ASP A 123 -4.99 9.09 6.43
CA ASP A 123 -4.88 9.95 5.24
C ASP A 123 -5.65 9.31 4.05
N LEU A 124 -6.73 8.56 4.33
CA LEU A 124 -7.43 7.76 3.30
C LEU A 124 -8.08 8.62 2.21
N ASP A 125 -8.51 9.84 2.53
CA ASP A 125 -9.03 10.80 1.54
C ASP A 125 -7.98 11.11 0.46
N ALA A 126 -6.74 11.39 0.88
CA ALA A 126 -5.64 11.69 -0.03
C ALA A 126 -5.24 10.45 -0.85
N PHE A 127 -5.26 9.26 -0.23
CA PHE A 127 -5.05 8.01 -0.94
C PHE A 127 -6.13 7.77 -2.00
N SER A 128 -7.40 8.00 -1.67
CA SER A 128 -8.54 7.79 -2.57
C SER A 128 -8.50 8.75 -3.76
N ALA A 129 -8.13 10.02 -3.53
CA ALA A 129 -7.94 10.99 -4.61
C ALA A 129 -6.88 10.56 -5.64
N LEU A 130 -5.79 9.90 -5.19
CA LEU A 130 -4.77 9.35 -6.09
C LEU A 130 -5.29 8.15 -6.89
N ILE A 131 -6.15 7.32 -6.30
CA ILE A 131 -6.81 6.23 -7.01
C ILE A 131 -7.80 6.77 -8.05
N ASP A 132 -8.60 7.79 -7.70
CA ASP A 132 -9.52 8.46 -8.63
C ASP A 132 -8.76 9.04 -9.83
N GLU A 133 -7.61 9.69 -9.59
CA GLU A 133 -6.73 10.19 -10.66
C GLU A 133 -6.23 9.06 -11.57
N TRP A 134 -5.79 7.93 -11.01
CA TRP A 134 -5.36 6.77 -11.80
C TRP A 134 -6.50 6.18 -12.63
N MET A 135 -7.72 6.25 -12.10
CA MET A 135 -8.91 5.77 -12.77
C MET A 135 -9.53 6.81 -13.71
N GLY A 136 -9.10 8.07 -13.65
CA GLY A 136 -9.69 9.18 -14.42
C GLY A 136 -11.13 9.45 -14.02
N TRP A 137 -11.43 9.19 -12.75
CA TRP A 137 -12.71 9.52 -12.15
C TRP A 137 -12.65 10.95 -11.64
N GLU A 138 -13.79 11.64 -11.69
CA GLU A 138 -13.93 12.89 -10.96
C GLU A 138 -13.77 12.59 -9.47
N PRO A 139 -12.98 13.39 -8.71
CA PRO A 139 -12.75 13.15 -7.30
C PRO A 139 -14.07 13.02 -6.55
N ALA A 140 -14.38 11.82 -6.09
CA ALA A 140 -15.57 11.60 -5.29
C ALA A 140 -15.23 11.99 -3.85
N ARG A 141 -16.01 12.91 -3.25
CA ARG A 141 -16.00 13.03 -1.79
C ARG A 141 -16.63 11.77 -1.23
N LEU A 142 -15.80 10.80 -0.86
CA LEU A 142 -16.24 9.70 -0.03
C LEU A 142 -16.80 10.33 1.26
N ALA A 143 -18.10 10.18 1.49
CA ALA A 143 -18.65 10.36 2.83
C ALA A 143 -18.16 9.17 3.66
N MET A 144 -16.92 9.26 4.13
CA MET A 144 -16.31 8.20 4.93
C MET A 144 -16.99 8.18 6.30
N GLU A 145 -17.95 7.27 6.46
CA GLU A 145 -18.37 6.86 7.79
C GLU A 145 -17.31 5.91 8.34
N ASN A 146 -16.69 6.28 9.46
CA ASN A 146 -15.80 5.38 10.17
C ASN A 146 -16.66 4.28 10.81
N GLU A 147 -16.63 3.07 10.25
CA GLU A 147 -17.37 1.91 10.74
C GLU A 147 -17.03 1.54 12.20
N THR A 148 -15.89 1.99 12.71
CA THR A 148 -15.52 1.87 14.13
C THR A 148 -15.28 3.26 14.74
N PRO A 149 -16.35 3.99 15.12
CA PRO A 149 -16.22 5.32 15.66
C PRO A 149 -15.42 5.30 16.99
N GLU A 150 -14.70 6.39 17.29
CA GLU A 150 -13.77 6.43 18.44
C GLU A 150 -14.42 6.05 19.77
N TRP A 151 -15.70 6.40 19.98
CA TRP A 151 -16.44 6.09 21.20
C TRP A 151 -16.71 4.59 21.40
N SER A 152 -16.64 3.78 20.34
CA SER A 152 -16.85 2.34 20.41
C SER A 152 -15.54 1.58 20.61
N LYS A 153 -14.39 2.26 20.55
CA LYS A 153 -13.09 1.60 20.68
C LYS A 153 -12.81 1.19 22.12
N TYR A 154 -12.15 0.05 22.23
CA TYR A 154 -11.75 -0.53 23.50
C TYR A 154 -10.94 0.47 24.34
N ALA A 155 -11.46 0.82 25.53
CA ALA A 155 -10.77 1.70 26.47
C ALA A 155 -9.61 0.93 27.13
N LEU A 156 -8.41 1.11 26.59
CA LEU A 156 -7.20 0.44 27.06
C LEU A 156 -6.55 1.22 28.22
N THR A 157 -6.00 0.50 29.17
CA THR A 157 -5.08 1.03 30.18
C THR A 157 -3.70 1.28 29.56
N THR A 158 -2.88 2.10 30.21
CA THR A 158 -1.51 2.39 29.75
C THR A 158 -0.65 1.13 29.61
N ASP A 159 -0.83 0.14 30.49
CA ASP A 159 -0.08 -1.12 30.42
C ASP A 159 -0.56 -2.02 29.28
N GLU A 160 -1.86 -2.03 28.98
CA GLU A 160 -2.42 -2.73 27.83
C GLU A 160 -1.94 -2.09 26.51
N GLU A 161 -1.88 -0.76 26.42
CA GLU A 161 -1.32 -0.07 25.26
C GLU A 161 0.17 -0.39 25.08
N ARG A 162 0.93 -0.43 26.18
CA ARG A 162 2.36 -0.80 26.15
C ARG A 162 2.55 -2.24 25.66
N LEU A 163 1.73 -3.18 26.14
CA LEU A 163 1.75 -4.58 25.71
C LEU A 163 1.50 -4.69 24.21
N ILE A 164 0.47 -4.00 23.70
CA ILE A 164 0.16 -3.99 22.27
C ILE A 164 1.33 -3.43 21.45
N ARG A 165 1.87 -2.27 21.82
CA ARG A 165 3.02 -1.68 21.12
C ARG A 165 4.24 -2.61 21.12
N ALA A 166 4.53 -3.25 22.25
CA ALA A 166 5.62 -4.21 22.35
C ALA A 166 5.45 -5.43 21.43
N SER A 167 4.21 -5.86 21.18
CA SER A 167 3.91 -6.97 20.26
C SER A 167 3.84 -6.57 18.77
N ALA A 168 3.88 -5.28 18.47
CA ALA A 168 3.65 -4.74 17.13
C ALA A 168 4.85 -3.94 16.60
N GLN A 169 6.06 -4.22 17.08
CA GLN A 169 7.26 -3.45 16.73
C GLN A 169 7.59 -3.49 15.23
N VAL A 170 7.35 -4.61 14.55
CA VAL A 170 7.57 -4.71 13.10
C VAL A 170 6.52 -3.89 12.35
N ASP A 171 5.27 -3.94 12.79
CA ASP A 171 4.20 -3.13 12.20
C ASP A 171 4.44 -1.63 12.41
N GLU A 172 4.92 -1.21 13.59
CA GLU A 172 5.30 0.18 13.86
C GLU A 172 6.44 0.60 12.94
N GLN A 173 7.51 -0.21 12.86
CA GLN A 173 8.63 0.08 11.96
C GLN A 173 8.17 0.19 10.52
N LEU A 174 7.38 -0.74 9.99
CA LEU A 174 6.85 -0.61 8.64
C LEU A 174 6.00 0.65 8.50
N TYR A 175 5.03 0.90 9.39
CA TYR A 175 4.12 2.03 9.28
C TYR A 175 4.84 3.40 9.29
N PHE A 176 5.85 3.57 10.15
CA PHE A 176 6.58 4.83 10.29
C PHE A 176 7.77 4.97 9.33
N SER A 177 8.22 3.89 8.68
CA SER A 177 9.33 3.95 7.72
C SER A 177 8.93 4.38 6.31
N PHE A 178 7.63 4.50 6.00
CA PHE A 178 7.17 5.03 4.71
C PHE A 178 7.01 6.55 4.77
N CYS A 179 7.62 7.25 3.81
CA CYS A 179 7.37 8.68 3.64
C CYS A 179 5.91 8.90 3.16
N LYS A 180 5.29 10.05 3.49
CA LYS A 180 3.99 10.45 2.90
C LYS A 180 4.11 10.40 1.36
N PRO A 181 3.08 9.94 0.62
CA PRO A 181 3.07 10.11 -0.82
C PRO A 181 3.17 11.60 -1.16
N SER A 182 4.24 11.99 -1.85
CA SER A 182 4.32 13.32 -2.45
C SER A 182 3.34 13.40 -3.62
N PRO A 183 2.67 14.55 -3.86
CA PRO A 183 1.91 14.76 -5.07
C PRO A 183 2.82 14.51 -6.29
N PRO A 184 2.32 13.92 -7.38
CA PRO A 184 3.10 13.79 -8.61
C PRO A 184 3.53 15.19 -9.05
N ALA A 185 4.82 15.34 -9.37
CA ALA A 185 5.31 16.57 -9.99
C ALA A 185 4.52 16.80 -11.29
N PRO A 186 4.07 18.04 -11.57
CA PRO A 186 3.40 18.33 -12.82
C PRO A 186 4.31 17.92 -13.99
N PRO A 187 3.74 17.40 -15.10
CA PRO A 187 4.54 17.03 -16.26
C PRO A 187 5.39 18.24 -16.68
N PRO A 188 6.68 18.06 -17.03
CA PRO A 188 7.49 19.16 -17.51
C PRO A 188 6.79 19.79 -18.71
N ILE A 189 6.49 21.09 -18.59
CA ILE A 189 5.89 21.87 -19.68
C ILE A 189 6.88 21.79 -20.84
N PRO A 190 6.52 21.21 -22.00
CA PRO A 190 7.41 21.21 -23.15
C PRO A 190 7.72 22.67 -23.51
N PRO A 191 8.98 23.02 -23.80
CA PRO A 191 9.32 24.36 -24.23
C PRO A 191 8.47 24.72 -25.44
N ARG A 192 7.83 25.89 -25.39
CA ARG A 192 7.00 26.42 -26.46
C ARG A 192 7.86 26.44 -27.74
N PRO A 193 7.49 25.71 -28.81
CA PRO A 193 8.29 25.71 -30.02
C PRO A 193 8.31 27.13 -30.61
N PRO A 194 9.45 27.61 -31.12
CA PRO A 194 9.51 28.84 -31.89
C PRO A 194 8.62 28.70 -33.14
N ALA A 195 7.99 29.80 -33.52
CA ALA A 195 7.08 29.84 -34.66
C ALA A 195 7.80 29.42 -35.96
N ALA A 196 7.24 28.39 -36.60
CA ALA A 196 7.37 28.01 -38.01
C ALA A 196 8.78 27.92 -38.62
N ALA A 197 9.25 26.68 -38.84
CA ALA A 197 9.91 26.29 -40.09
C ALA A 197 9.70 24.78 -40.30
N ALA A 198 9.24 24.41 -41.49
CA ALA A 198 8.95 23.04 -41.89
C ALA A 198 10.25 22.23 -42.09
N VAL A 199 10.44 21.13 -41.35
CA VAL A 199 11.38 20.04 -41.70
C VAL A 199 10.87 18.71 -41.14
N SER A 200 10.76 17.72 -42.03
CA SER A 200 10.80 16.26 -41.94
C SER A 200 10.45 15.52 -40.63
N ALA A 201 9.68 14.44 -40.80
CA ALA A 201 9.23 13.51 -39.75
C ALA A 201 10.36 13.11 -38.76
N PRO A 202 10.16 13.30 -37.44
CA PRO A 202 11.13 12.81 -36.46
C PRO A 202 10.94 11.31 -36.27
N SER A 203 12.02 10.54 -36.45
CA SER A 203 12.16 9.23 -35.83
C SER A 203 12.10 9.43 -34.31
N TRP A 204 11.02 8.95 -33.69
CA TRP A 204 10.89 8.99 -32.24
C TRP A 204 12.06 8.23 -31.61
N PRO A 205 12.86 8.85 -30.71
CA PRO A 205 13.72 8.05 -29.85
C PRO A 205 12.78 7.15 -29.03
N ARG A 206 13.02 5.84 -29.06
CA ARG A 206 12.43 4.91 -28.10
C ARG A 206 12.78 5.46 -26.72
N LEU A 207 11.82 6.07 -26.06
CA LEU A 207 11.97 6.45 -24.66
C LEU A 207 12.33 5.15 -23.92
N PRO A 208 13.45 5.10 -23.19
CA PRO A 208 13.70 3.96 -22.33
C PRO A 208 12.53 3.84 -21.35
N PRO A 209 12.07 2.63 -21.01
CA PRO A 209 11.07 2.47 -19.97
C PRO A 209 11.61 3.16 -18.73
N ARG A 210 10.93 4.21 -18.26
CA ARG A 210 11.30 4.84 -16.98
C ARG A 210 11.26 3.74 -15.93
N PRO A 211 12.36 3.46 -15.22
CA PRO A 211 12.30 2.57 -14.08
C PRO A 211 11.37 3.23 -13.07
N TRP A 212 10.30 2.53 -12.73
CA TRP A 212 9.35 2.91 -11.69
C TRP A 212 10.14 3.27 -10.43
N GLN A 213 9.93 4.47 -9.88
CA GLN A 213 10.48 4.78 -8.56
C GLN A 213 9.64 3.97 -7.55
N PRO A 214 10.26 3.03 -6.81
CA PRO A 214 9.57 2.28 -5.76
C PRO A 214 9.09 3.25 -4.68
N ALA A 215 8.20 2.78 -3.79
CA ALA A 215 7.90 3.48 -2.54
C ALA A 215 9.21 4.00 -1.92
N HIS A 216 9.34 5.33 -1.82
CA HIS A 216 10.57 5.95 -1.35
C HIS A 216 10.80 5.58 0.12
N TRP A 217 11.84 4.79 0.38
CA TRP A 217 12.44 4.70 1.71
C TRP A 217 13.11 6.03 1.99
N CYS A 218 12.79 6.68 3.11
CA CYS A 218 13.35 7.98 3.45
C CYS A 218 14.90 7.83 3.55
N PRO A 219 15.70 8.63 2.82
CA PRO A 219 17.15 8.65 2.99
C PRO A 219 17.54 9.11 4.39
N ASP A 220 18.72 8.71 4.87
CA ASP A 220 19.29 9.21 6.13
C ASP A 220 19.24 10.76 6.17
N GLY A 221 18.60 11.30 7.21
CA GLY A 221 18.46 12.75 7.41
C GLY A 221 17.12 13.36 6.99
N TRP A 222 16.18 12.58 6.44
CA TRP A 222 14.79 13.02 6.24
C TRP A 222 13.93 12.67 7.46
N THR A 223 13.11 13.61 7.91
CA THR A 223 12.21 13.41 9.05
C THR A 223 11.13 12.39 8.69
N ALA A 224 11.18 11.24 9.36
CA ALA A 224 9.95 10.51 9.68
C ALA A 224 9.05 11.49 10.46
N ALA A 225 7.78 11.59 10.05
CA ALA A 225 6.81 12.43 10.74
C ALA A 225 6.21 11.68 11.93
#